data_AF-A0A0A7PP15-F1
#
_entry.id   AF-A0A0A7PP15-F1
#
_cell.length_a   1.000
_cell.length_b   1.000
_cell.length_c   1.000
_cell.angle_alpha   90.00
_cell.angle_beta   90.00
_cell.angle_gamma   90.00
#
_symmetry.space_group_name_H-M   'P 1'
#
loop_
_entity.id
_entity.type
_entity.pdbx_description
1 polymer ?
#
loop_
_entity_poly.entity_id
_entity_poly.type
_entity_poly.pdbx_seq_one_letter_code
_entity_poly.pdbx_strand_id
1 'polypeptide(L)'
;MSGMMANAVTQVLTTVNAPYGAAVSAHQLAAMIVDLKSAIDCNAPVFAFFSEVPLNVQEQFMAAMGVDASQASQVADKISELSGYTLPLAA
;
A
#
# COMPACT_ATOMS: atom_id res chain seq x y z
N MET A 1 -16.81 14.77 2.07
CA MET A 1 -15.66 14.02 1.50
C MET A 1 -15.37 12.70 2.22
N SER A 2 -15.98 12.36 3.38
CA SER A 2 -15.67 11.12 4.13
C SER A 2 -16.13 9.79 3.54
N GLY A 3 -17.17 9.75 2.70
CA GLY A 3 -17.72 8.47 2.19
C GLY A 3 -16.82 7.75 1.18
N MET A 4 -16.08 8.51 0.37
CA MET A 4 -15.17 7.96 -0.65
C MET A 4 -13.91 7.34 -0.03
N MET A 5 -13.35 8.01 0.97
CA MET A 5 -12.18 7.53 1.72
C MET A 5 -12.47 6.24 2.49
N ALA A 6 -13.65 6.13 3.12
CA ALA A 6 -14.04 4.92 3.82
C ALA A 6 -14.14 3.71 2.86
N ASN A 7 -14.63 3.92 1.64
CA ASN A 7 -14.68 2.90 0.61
C ASN A 7 -13.27 2.45 0.18
N ALA A 8 -12.36 3.40 -0.05
CA ALA A 8 -10.97 3.10 -0.38
C ALA A 8 -10.29 2.25 0.71
N VAL A 9 -10.50 2.55 1.99
CA VAL A 9 -9.95 1.74 3.10
C VAL A 9 -10.48 0.30 3.06
N THR A 10 -11.79 0.11 2.89
CA THR A 10 -12.36 -1.24 2.78
C THR A 10 -11.82 -1.98 1.56
N GLN A 11 -11.77 -1.33 0.41
CA GLN A 11 -11.28 -1.91 -0.83
C GLN A 11 -9.82 -2.37 -0.68
N VAL A 12 -8.94 -1.51 -0.15
CA VAL A 12 -7.55 -1.85 0.12
C VAL A 12 -7.45 -3.06 1.03
N LEU A 13 -8.15 -3.06 2.17
CA LEU A 13 -8.08 -4.16 3.12
C LEU A 13 -8.61 -5.48 2.54
N THR A 14 -9.61 -5.45 1.67
CA THR A 14 -10.05 -6.64 0.95
C THR A 14 -8.99 -7.16 -0.01
N THR A 15 -8.34 -6.29 -0.77
CA THR A 15 -7.30 -6.67 -1.74
C THR A 15 -6.05 -7.21 -1.05
N VAL A 16 -5.54 -6.56 0.00
CA VAL A 16 -4.26 -6.97 0.61
C VAL A 16 -4.39 -8.21 1.50
N ASN A 17 -5.56 -8.45 2.09
CA ASN A 17 -5.78 -9.57 3.00
C ASN A 17 -6.27 -10.84 2.29
N ALA A 18 -7.06 -10.71 1.21
CA ALA A 18 -7.66 -11.87 0.52
C ALA A 18 -6.64 -12.88 -0.04
N PRO A 19 -5.57 -12.48 -0.77
CA PRO A 19 -4.68 -13.44 -1.41
C PRO A 19 -3.76 -14.17 -0.43
N TYR A 20 -3.44 -13.57 0.72
CA TYR A 20 -2.45 -14.11 1.66
C TYR A 20 -3.04 -14.58 2.99
N GLY A 21 -4.37 -14.51 3.17
CA GLY A 21 -5.01 -14.79 4.46
C GLY A 21 -4.51 -13.87 5.58
N ALA A 22 -3.98 -12.70 5.23
CA ALA A 22 -3.48 -11.74 6.18
C ALA A 22 -4.65 -11.10 6.94
N ALA A 23 -4.37 -10.58 8.14
CA ALA A 23 -5.34 -9.88 8.97
C ALA A 23 -4.78 -8.53 9.41
N VAL A 24 -4.22 -7.79 8.46
CA VAL A 24 -3.65 -6.47 8.76
C VAL A 24 -4.77 -5.44 8.82
N SER A 25 -4.75 -4.62 9.86
CA SER A 25 -5.61 -3.45 9.98
C SER A 25 -5.12 -2.31 9.09
N ALA A 26 -5.99 -1.32 8.83
CA ALA A 26 -5.61 -0.13 8.06
C ALA A 26 -4.41 0.61 8.66
N HIS A 27 -4.34 0.73 9.99
CA HIS A 27 -3.23 1.39 10.69
C HIS A 27 -1.93 0.60 10.59
N GLN A 28 -2.00 -0.74 10.69
CA GLN A 28 -0.82 -1.58 10.49
C GLN A 28 -0.32 -1.48 9.04
N LEU A 29 -1.23 -1.53 8.07
CA LEU A 29 -0.85 -1.35 6.67
C LEU A 29 -0.21 0.02 6.42
N ALA A 30 -0.82 1.08 6.94
CA ALA A 30 -0.27 2.44 6.85
C ALA A 30 1.15 2.55 7.43
N ALA A 31 1.42 1.89 8.56
CA ALA A 31 2.76 1.86 9.14
C ALA A 31 3.76 1.07 8.28
N MET A 32 3.33 -0.04 7.66
CA MET A 32 4.21 -0.88 6.85
C MET A 32 4.54 -0.26 5.49
N ILE A 33 3.60 0.44 4.84
CA ILE A 33 3.81 1.03 3.50
C ILE A 33 4.78 2.22 3.50
N VAL A 34 5.17 2.73 4.67
CA VAL A 34 6.22 3.76 4.83
C VAL A 34 7.51 3.22 5.43
N ASP A 35 7.53 1.94 5.82
CA ASP A 35 8.70 1.29 6.37
C ASP A 35 9.49 0.59 5.26
N LEU A 36 10.67 1.13 4.93
CA LEU A 36 11.56 0.57 3.92
C LEU A 36 11.95 -0.88 4.22
N LYS A 37 11.97 -1.29 5.50
CA LYS A 37 12.22 -2.69 5.89
C LYS A 37 11.15 -3.63 5.34
N SER A 38 9.91 -3.16 5.21
CA SER A 38 8.81 -3.96 4.66
C SER A 38 9.01 -4.31 3.18
N ALA A 39 9.69 -3.45 2.41
CA ALA A 39 10.09 -3.77 1.03
C ALA A 39 11.14 -4.89 0.99
N ILE A 40 12.10 -4.87 1.93
CA ILE A 40 13.22 -5.81 1.99
C ILE A 40 12.75 -7.18 2.48
N ASP A 41 11.84 -7.22 3.45
CA ASP A 41 11.34 -8.45 4.05
C ASP A 41 10.29 -9.17 3.15
N CYS A 42 10.10 -8.73 1.90
CA CYS A 42 9.11 -9.25 0.96
C CYS A 42 7.69 -9.34 1.56
N ASN A 43 7.27 -8.29 2.27
CA ASN A 43 5.99 -8.27 2.97
C ASN A 43 4.82 -8.31 1.96
N ALA A 44 4.12 -9.46 1.92
CA ALA A 44 3.10 -9.72 0.91
C ALA A 44 1.93 -8.71 0.90
N PRO A 45 1.35 -8.30 2.06
CA PRO A 45 0.38 -7.20 2.10
C PRO A 45 0.89 -5.87 1.51
N VAL A 46 2.16 -5.53 1.74
CA VAL A 46 2.76 -4.30 1.22
C VAL A 46 2.98 -4.40 -0.28
N PHE A 47 3.46 -5.54 -0.76
CA PHE A 47 3.58 -5.80 -2.19
C PHE A 47 2.23 -5.72 -2.91
N ALA A 48 1.18 -6.33 -2.35
CA ALA A 48 -0.17 -6.26 -2.91
C ALA A 48 -0.73 -4.84 -2.91
N PHE A 49 -0.46 -4.05 -1.87
CA PHE A 49 -0.86 -2.65 -1.84
C PHE A 49 -0.29 -1.88 -3.04
N PHE A 50 1.00 -2.00 -3.32
CA PHE A 50 1.61 -1.23 -4.41
C PHE A 50 1.36 -1.80 -5.80
N SER A 51 1.15 -3.11 -5.95
CA SER A 51 1.03 -3.78 -7.26
C SER A 51 -0.41 -4.08 -7.69
N GLU A 52 -1.33 -4.34 -6.75
CA GLU A 52 -2.69 -4.81 -7.05
C GLU A 52 -3.77 -3.76 -6.76
N VAL A 53 -3.48 -2.75 -5.93
CA VAL A 53 -4.40 -1.64 -5.67
C VAL A 53 -4.20 -0.55 -6.74
N PRO A 54 -5.26 -0.03 -7.37
CA PRO A 54 -5.16 1.10 -8.30
C PRO A 54 -4.58 2.35 -7.63
N LEU A 55 -3.73 3.12 -8.34
CA LEU A 55 -3.04 4.30 -7.80
C LEU A 55 -3.98 5.29 -7.10
N ASN A 56 -5.11 5.61 -7.72
CA ASN A 56 -6.10 6.53 -7.13
C ASN A 56 -6.69 6.03 -5.80
N VAL A 57 -6.77 4.71 -5.61
CA VAL A 57 -7.22 4.09 -4.36
C VAL A 57 -6.08 4.06 -3.34
N GLN A 58 -4.84 3.85 -3.77
CA GLN A 58 -3.65 4.00 -2.92
C GLN A 58 -3.56 5.42 -2.34
N GLU A 59 -3.71 6.45 -3.16
CA GLU A 59 -3.70 7.86 -2.75
C GLU A 59 -4.82 8.18 -1.76
N GLN A 60 -6.03 7.69 -2.02
CA GLN A 60 -7.16 7.88 -1.11
C GLN A 60 -6.95 7.18 0.23
N PHE A 61 -6.37 5.98 0.22
CA PHE A 61 -5.99 5.27 1.44
C PHE A 61 -4.94 6.06 2.23
N MET A 62 -3.90 6.55 1.57
CA MET A 62 -2.84 7.34 2.22
C MET A 62 -3.41 8.62 2.82
N ALA A 63 -4.26 9.35 2.08
CA ALA A 63 -4.94 10.53 2.59
C ALA A 63 -5.84 10.23 3.79
N ALA A 64 -6.57 9.10 3.77
CA ALA A 64 -7.42 8.68 4.88
C ALA A 64 -6.63 8.31 6.13
N MET A 65 -5.43 7.76 5.96
CA MET A 65 -4.56 7.29 7.05
C MET A 65 -3.52 8.32 7.50
N GLY A 66 -3.44 9.48 6.85
CA GLY A 66 -2.42 10.49 7.13
C GLY A 66 -1.01 10.03 6.78
N VAL A 67 -0.87 9.17 5.77
CA VAL A 67 0.41 8.65 5.30
C VAL A 67 1.11 9.67 4.41
N ASP A 68 2.42 9.83 4.62
CA ASP A 68 3.27 10.65 3.77
C ASP A 68 3.55 9.93 2.44
N ALA A 69 3.06 10.52 1.33
CA ALA A 69 3.22 9.95 -0.01
C ALA A 69 4.68 9.84 -0.45
N SER A 70 5.58 10.72 0.02
CA SER A 70 7.00 10.66 -0.32
C SER A 70 7.71 9.48 0.35
N GLN A 71 7.28 9.10 1.55
CA GLN A 71 7.79 7.90 2.23
C GLN A 71 7.25 6.63 1.57
N ALA A 72 5.96 6.61 1.24
CA ALA A 72 5.36 5.48 0.53
C ALA A 72 5.96 5.27 -0.87
N SER A 73 6.26 6.35 -1.59
CA SER A 73 6.95 6.31 -2.88
C SER A 73 8.32 5.64 -2.77
N GLN A 74 9.12 5.94 -1.73
CA GLN A 74 10.42 5.28 -1.53
C GLN A 74 10.31 3.77 -1.32
N VAL A 75 9.26 3.32 -0.63
CA VAL A 75 8.97 1.89 -0.46
C VAL A 75 8.54 1.28 -1.78
N ALA A 76 7.68 1.95 -2.56
CA ALA A 76 7.24 1.51 -3.88
C ALA A 76 8.42 1.43 -4.89
N ASP A 77 9.34 2.40 -4.86
CA ASP A 77 10.56 2.41 -5.67
C ASP A 77 11.41 1.19 -5.35
N LYS A 78 11.60 0.90 -4.05
CA LYS A 78 12.40 -0.24 -3.64
C LYS A 78 11.77 -1.57 -4.05
N ILE A 79 10.45 -1.70 -3.93
CA ILE A 79 9.74 -2.90 -4.38
C ILE A 79 9.82 -3.03 -5.91
N SER A 80 9.74 -1.93 -6.66
CA SER A 80 9.90 -1.93 -8.12
C SER A 80 11.27 -2.42 -8.55
N GLU A 81 12.33 -1.97 -7.86
CA GLU A 81 13.71 -2.42 -8.07
C GLU A 81 13.85 -3.94 -7.82
N LEU A 82 13.25 -4.44 -6.72
CA LEU A 82 13.33 -5.84 -6.32
C LEU A 82 12.46 -6.77 -7.19
N SER A 83 11.32 -6.29 -7.68
CA SER A 83 10.37 -7.07 -8.48
C SER A 83 10.71 -7.08 -9.97
N GLY A 84 11.50 -6.11 -10.43
CA GLY A 84 11.89 -5.96 -11.84
C GLY A 84 10.84 -5.30 -12.73
N TYR A 85 9.80 -4.66 -12.17
CA TYR A 85 8.83 -3.87 -12.93
C TYR A 85 8.38 -2.61 -12.17
N THR A 86 8.01 -1.57 -12.93
CA THR A 86 7.60 -0.26 -12.39
C THR A 86 6.24 -0.35 -11.71
N LEU A 87 6.18 0.00 -10.42
CA LEU A 87 4.91 0.13 -9.69
C LEU A 87 4.30 1.51 -9.94
N PRO A 88 2.95 1.64 -9.91
CA PRO A 88 2.27 2.89 -10.22
C PRO A 88 2.66 4.09 -9.34
N LEU A 89 2.97 3.85 -8.07
CA LEU A 89 3.39 4.90 -7.13
C LEU A 89 4.91 5.22 -7.23
N ALA A 90 5.66 4.40 -7.96
CA ALA A 90 7.10 4.54 -8.17
C ALA A 90 7.45 5.20 -9.53
N ALA A 91 6.43 5.69 -10.25
CA ALA A 91 6.52 6.16 -11.62
C ALA A 91 6.56 7.69 -11.74
#